data_AF-A0A8S0H7M1-F1
#
_entry.id   AF-A0A8S0H7M1-F1
#
_cell.length_a   1.000
_cell.length_b   1.000
_cell.length_c   1.000
_cell.angle_alpha   90.00
_cell.angle_beta   90.00
_cell.angle_gamma   90.00
#
_symmetry.space_group_name_H-M   'P 1'
#
loop_
_entity.id
_entity.type
_entity.pdbx_description
1 polymer ?
#
loop_
_entity_poly.entity_id
_entity_poly.type
_entity_poly.pdbx_seq_one_letter_code
_entity_poly.pdbx_strand_id
1 'polypeptide(L)'
;MAGIDAVAKAHRVSQAIIDKTSEMFAQRGWGPYSEVNIELLGSEATYGPHGQRQDSREVVIKLAVRHPNKAALVLFSREIAQAATGMAPGLTGIVGGRPTVYPVIRLFSFLLDKDACRLEIDLAGQRHPCALPHTDRLDPAALPAPHSLPAPAAAPMPAWRW
;
A
#
# COMPACT_ATOMS: atom_id res chain seq x y z
N MET A 1 5.04 18.36 4.36
CA MET A 1 4.42 19.04 5.52
C MET A 1 5.51 19.26 6.55
N ALA A 2 5.73 20.50 6.98
CA ALA A 2 6.84 20.90 7.83
C ALA A 2 6.38 21.77 9.02
N GLY A 3 7.24 21.86 10.03
CA GLY A 3 7.09 22.71 11.22
C GLY A 3 6.48 22.01 12.43
N ILE A 4 6.09 22.82 13.42
CA ILE A 4 5.44 22.35 14.66
C ILE A 4 4.18 21.56 14.28
N ASP A 5 3.99 20.44 14.96
CA ASP A 5 2.86 19.53 14.78
C ASP A 5 2.70 19.01 13.34
N ALA A 6 3.81 18.82 12.60
CA ALA A 6 3.74 18.40 11.20
C ALA A 6 2.90 17.14 10.99
N VAL A 7 3.00 16.15 11.89
CA VAL A 7 2.20 14.91 11.86
C VAL A 7 0.70 15.22 12.01
N ALA A 8 0.32 15.97 13.05
CA ALA A 8 -1.08 16.30 13.31
C ALA A 8 -1.70 17.15 12.19
N LYS A 9 -0.95 18.15 11.69
CA LYS A 9 -1.37 18.95 10.53
C LYS A 9 -1.54 18.09 9.28
N ALA A 10 -0.60 17.19 9.01
CA ALA A 10 -0.66 16.29 7.87
C ALA A 10 -1.90 15.38 7.92
N HIS A 11 -2.20 14.82 9.10
CA HIS A 11 -3.42 14.05 9.33
C HIS A 11 -4.67 14.91 9.08
N ARG A 12 -4.74 16.11 9.68
CA ARG A 12 -5.90 16.99 9.55
C ARG A 12 -6.16 17.44 8.12
N VAL A 13 -5.11 17.77 7.37
CA VAL A 13 -5.17 18.11 5.94
C VAL A 13 -5.67 16.94 5.11
N SER A 14 -5.12 15.75 5.34
CA SER A 14 -5.54 14.53 4.62
C SER A 14 -7.01 14.23 4.84
N GLN A 15 -7.46 14.30 6.10
CA GLN A 15 -8.87 14.11 6.45
C GLN A 15 -9.76 15.19 5.82
N ALA A 16 -9.34 16.46 5.83
CA ALA A 16 -10.11 17.55 5.22
C ALA A 16 -10.33 17.35 3.72
N ILE A 17 -9.32 16.84 2.99
CA ILE A 17 -9.45 16.50 1.57
C ILE A 17 -10.51 15.41 1.39
N ILE A 18 -10.45 14.34 2.20
CA ILE A 18 -11.37 13.21 2.12
C ILE A 18 -12.80 13.62 2.50
N ASP A 19 -13.00 14.39 3.56
CA ASP A 19 -14.32 14.85 3.99
C ASP A 19 -14.96 15.72 2.90
N LYS A 20 -14.21 16.72 2.40
CA LYS A 20 -14.67 17.64 1.36
C LYS A 20 -15.08 16.90 0.08
N THR A 21 -14.26 15.96 -0.35
CA THR A 21 -14.53 15.19 -1.58
C THR A 21 -15.66 14.19 -1.39
N SER A 22 -15.80 13.59 -0.21
CA SER A 22 -16.93 12.72 0.14
C SER A 22 -18.25 13.49 0.13
N GLU A 23 -18.27 14.73 0.63
CA GLU A 23 -19.44 15.60 0.52
C GLU A 23 -19.78 15.90 -0.95
N MET A 24 -18.78 16.23 -1.76
CA MET A 24 -18.94 16.45 -3.20
C MET A 24 -19.45 15.20 -3.93
N PHE A 25 -19.12 13.99 -3.47
CA PHE A 25 -19.65 12.74 -4.01
C PHE A 25 -21.12 12.58 -3.67
N ALA A 26 -21.49 12.80 -2.40
CA ALA A 26 -22.88 12.74 -1.94
C ALA A 26 -23.77 13.72 -2.71
N GLN A 27 -23.32 14.96 -2.91
CA GLN A 27 -24.01 15.98 -3.70
C GLN A 27 -24.26 15.56 -5.17
N ARG A 28 -23.44 14.63 -5.71
CA ARG A 28 -23.54 14.12 -7.09
C ARG A 28 -24.22 12.75 -7.17
N GLY A 29 -24.69 12.20 -6.05
CA GLY A 29 -25.23 10.85 -5.98
C GLY A 29 -24.18 9.77 -6.25
N TRP A 30 -22.89 10.06 -6.07
CA TRP A 30 -21.83 9.06 -6.15
C TRP A 30 -21.70 8.36 -4.79
N GLY A 31 -21.39 7.06 -4.84
CA GLY A 31 -21.14 6.28 -3.63
C GLY A 31 -19.91 6.77 -2.84
N PRO A 32 -19.68 6.20 -1.64
CA PRO A 32 -18.48 6.51 -0.87
C PRO A 32 -17.23 5.88 -1.50
N TYR A 33 -16.06 6.32 -1.03
CA TYR A 33 -14.80 5.62 -1.30
C TYR A 33 -14.90 4.14 -0.93
N SER A 34 -14.40 3.27 -1.81
CA SER A 34 -14.23 1.85 -1.50
C SER A 34 -13.02 1.59 -0.62
N GLU A 35 -12.06 2.51 -0.61
CA GLU A 35 -10.85 2.46 0.22
C GLU A 35 -10.23 3.85 0.29
N VAL A 36 -9.70 4.19 1.46
CA VAL A 36 -8.86 5.37 1.71
C VAL A 36 -7.64 4.90 2.48
N ASN A 37 -6.45 5.25 2.02
CA ASN A 37 -5.19 5.01 2.72
C ASN A 37 -4.43 6.34 2.85
N ILE A 38 -4.11 6.69 4.10
CA ILE A 38 -3.32 7.85 4.48
C ILE A 38 -2.06 7.35 5.19
N GLU A 39 -0.91 7.51 4.54
CA GLU A 39 0.40 7.19 5.09
C GLU A 39 1.20 8.49 5.32
N LEU A 40 1.67 8.70 6.55
CA LEU A 40 2.48 9.85 6.93
C LEU A 40 3.95 9.44 7.02
N LEU A 41 4.68 9.53 5.90
CA LEU A 41 6.08 9.10 5.86
C LEU A 41 6.93 10.09 6.64
N GLY A 42 7.79 9.56 7.53
CA GLY A 42 8.56 10.35 8.49
C GLY A 42 7.99 10.31 9.92
N SER A 43 6.78 9.77 10.13
CA SER A 43 6.19 9.57 11.47
C SER A 43 6.27 8.12 11.96
N GLU A 44 7.27 7.36 11.49
CA GLU A 44 7.39 5.92 11.77
C GLU A 44 6.16 5.08 11.34
N ALA A 45 5.40 5.55 10.34
CA ALA A 45 4.15 4.92 9.89
C ALA A 45 4.27 3.41 9.56
N THR A 46 5.42 2.96 9.06
CA THR A 46 5.70 1.54 8.75
C THR A 46 5.69 0.64 9.99
N TYR A 47 6.03 1.16 11.17
CA TYR A 47 6.11 0.38 12.41
C TYR A 47 4.74 0.11 13.06
N GLY A 48 3.69 0.78 12.58
CA GLY A 48 2.33 0.64 13.12
C GLY A 48 2.31 0.90 14.63
N PRO A 49 1.77 -0.03 15.45
CA PRO A 49 1.73 0.13 16.91
C PRO A 49 3.10 0.26 17.59
N HIS A 50 4.19 -0.11 16.92
CA HIS A 50 5.54 -0.09 17.49
C HIS A 50 6.29 1.23 17.26
N GLY A 51 5.65 2.19 16.56
CA GLY A 51 6.21 3.53 16.39
C GLY A 51 6.40 4.22 17.74
N GLN A 52 7.56 4.83 17.91
CA GLN A 52 8.02 5.54 19.10
C GLN A 52 8.04 7.06 18.90
N ARG A 53 8.06 7.56 17.65
CA ARG A 53 8.19 8.99 17.34
C ARG A 53 6.95 9.56 16.65
N GLN A 54 6.37 10.60 17.27
CA GLN A 54 5.29 11.41 16.69
C GLN A 54 5.64 12.91 16.63
N ASP A 55 6.85 13.27 17.06
CA ASP A 55 7.40 14.63 17.15
C ASP A 55 8.14 15.07 15.88
N SER A 56 7.96 14.34 14.77
CA SER A 56 8.57 14.65 13.48
C SER A 56 8.19 16.04 13.00
N ARG A 57 9.20 16.85 12.68
CA ARG A 57 9.02 18.22 12.19
C ARG A 57 8.80 18.30 10.68
N GLU A 58 9.00 17.20 9.97
CA GLU A 58 8.78 17.08 8.53
C GLU A 58 8.23 15.71 8.19
N VAL A 59 7.14 15.67 7.44
CA VAL A 59 6.51 14.44 6.95
C VAL A 59 6.01 14.61 5.51
N VAL A 60 5.95 13.49 4.79
CA VAL A 60 5.32 13.39 3.47
C VAL A 60 3.96 12.71 3.62
N ILE A 61 2.93 13.33 3.06
CA ILE A 61 1.58 12.74 2.98
C ILE A 61 1.53 11.87 1.73
N LYS A 62 1.33 10.57 1.90
CA LYS A 62 0.97 9.65 0.83
C LYS A 62 -0.51 9.31 0.98
N LEU A 63 -1.33 9.89 0.11
CA LEU A 63 -2.78 9.72 0.10
C LEU A 63 -3.20 8.90 -1.12
N ALA A 64 -3.83 7.76 -0.89
CA ALA A 64 -4.36 6.88 -1.93
C ALA A 64 -5.84 6.58 -1.68
N VAL A 65 -6.63 6.53 -2.75
CA VAL A 65 -8.07 6.27 -2.67
C VAL A 65 -8.52 5.32 -3.78
N ARG A 66 -9.57 4.54 -3.50
CA ARG A 66 -10.23 3.66 -4.47
C ARG A 66 -11.71 3.99 -4.54
N HIS A 67 -12.26 4.00 -5.75
CA HIS A 67 -13.68 4.24 -5.97
C HIS A 67 -14.12 3.56 -7.29
N PRO A 68 -15.34 2.97 -7.38
CA PRO A 68 -15.81 2.28 -8.59
C PRO A 68 -16.05 3.24 -9.76
N ASN A 69 -16.48 4.47 -9.48
CA ASN A 69 -16.65 5.53 -10.47
C ASN A 69 -15.32 6.29 -10.70
N LYS A 70 -14.79 6.22 -11.93
CA LYS A 70 -13.60 6.97 -12.37
C LYS A 70 -13.78 8.49 -12.24
N ALA A 71 -14.97 9.03 -12.49
CA ALA A 71 -15.23 10.47 -12.41
C ALA A 71 -15.06 11.00 -10.96
N ALA A 72 -15.36 10.19 -9.96
CA ALA A 72 -15.13 10.52 -8.55
C ALA A 72 -13.64 10.66 -8.24
N LEU A 73 -12.81 9.74 -8.76
CA LEU A 73 -11.36 9.80 -8.61
C LEU A 73 -10.74 10.99 -9.36
N VAL A 74 -11.28 11.33 -10.53
CA VAL A 74 -10.89 12.54 -11.27
C VAL A 74 -11.26 13.79 -10.47
N LEU A 75 -12.43 13.85 -9.83
CA LEU A 75 -12.79 14.98 -8.97
C LEU A 75 -11.80 15.10 -7.80
N PHE A 76 -11.56 14.00 -7.09
CA PHE A 76 -10.63 13.95 -5.98
C PHE A 76 -9.23 14.45 -6.35
N SER A 77 -8.69 14.02 -7.51
CA SER A 77 -7.34 14.44 -7.93
C SER A 77 -7.22 15.95 -8.17
N ARG A 78 -8.33 16.65 -8.45
CA ARG A 78 -8.36 18.11 -8.60
C ARG A 78 -8.20 18.84 -7.27
N GLU A 79 -8.64 18.23 -6.18
CA GLU A 79 -8.66 18.85 -4.85
C GLU A 79 -7.31 18.80 -4.14
N ILE A 80 -6.43 17.84 -4.50
CA ILE A 80 -5.08 17.74 -3.90
C ILE A 80 -4.26 19.02 -4.11
N ALA A 81 -4.30 19.60 -5.32
CA ALA A 81 -3.53 20.81 -5.62
C ALA A 81 -4.02 22.04 -4.82
N GLN A 82 -5.32 22.11 -4.54
CA GLN A 82 -5.90 23.21 -3.75
C GLN A 82 -5.50 23.14 -2.27
N ALA A 83 -5.15 21.95 -1.77
CA ALA A 83 -4.68 21.79 -0.41
C ALA A 83 -3.41 22.63 -0.14
N ALA A 84 -2.50 22.71 -1.11
CA ALA A 84 -1.24 23.45 -0.94
C ALA A 84 -1.39 24.96 -0.85
N THR A 85 -2.46 25.53 -1.39
CA THR A 85 -2.67 26.99 -1.39
C THR A 85 -3.60 27.46 -0.29
N GLY A 86 -4.46 26.60 0.25
CA GLY A 86 -5.55 27.01 1.15
C GLY A 86 -5.68 26.27 2.48
N MET A 87 -4.81 25.29 2.78
CA MET A 87 -4.90 24.51 4.03
C MET A 87 -3.78 24.84 5.04
N ALA A 88 -3.42 23.88 5.90
CA ALA A 88 -2.56 24.10 7.05
C ALA A 88 -1.18 24.67 6.67
N PRO A 89 -0.61 25.57 7.49
CA PRO A 89 0.70 26.16 7.24
C PRO A 89 1.80 25.10 7.28
N GLY A 90 2.81 25.28 6.42
CA GLY A 90 3.92 24.34 6.30
C GLY A 90 3.65 23.17 5.34
N LEU A 91 2.55 23.19 4.59
CA LEU A 91 2.39 22.29 3.44
C LEU A 91 3.35 22.72 2.32
N THR A 92 4.57 22.21 2.38
CA THR A 92 5.66 22.50 1.45
C THR A 92 5.74 21.42 0.37
N GLY A 93 5.74 21.84 -0.90
CA GLY A 93 5.86 20.97 -2.06
C GLY A 93 4.64 20.09 -2.33
N ILE A 94 4.25 19.99 -3.61
CA ILE A 94 3.36 18.93 -4.09
C ILE A 94 4.17 18.05 -5.03
N VAL A 95 4.60 16.89 -4.55
CA VAL A 95 5.21 15.86 -5.41
C VAL A 95 4.07 15.10 -6.09
N GLY A 96 3.80 15.40 -7.37
CA GLY A 96 2.83 14.64 -8.19
C GLY A 96 1.57 15.38 -8.65
N GLY A 97 1.41 16.66 -8.32
CA GLY A 97 0.34 17.54 -8.82
C GLY A 97 -1.08 16.93 -8.74
N ARG A 98 -1.72 16.78 -9.91
CA ARG A 98 -3.00 16.10 -10.09
C ARG A 98 -2.73 14.66 -10.56
N PRO A 99 -2.86 13.64 -9.69
CA PRO A 99 -2.57 12.27 -10.07
C PRO A 99 -3.53 11.76 -11.16
N THR A 100 -2.98 11.01 -12.11
CA THR A 100 -3.76 10.29 -13.13
C THR A 100 -4.47 9.11 -12.48
N VAL A 101 -5.72 8.86 -12.88
CA VAL A 101 -6.52 7.74 -12.39
C VAL A 101 -6.19 6.48 -13.19
N TYR A 102 -5.81 5.42 -12.48
CA TYR A 102 -5.49 4.11 -13.06
C TYR A 102 -6.41 3.01 -12.49
N PRO A 103 -6.71 1.95 -13.26
CA PRO A 103 -7.38 0.77 -12.73
C PRO A 103 -6.49 0.05 -11.70
N VAL A 104 -7.11 -0.53 -10.68
CA VAL A 104 -6.39 -1.35 -9.68
C VAL A 104 -6.28 -2.77 -10.21
N ILE A 105 -5.07 -3.20 -10.55
CA ILE A 105 -4.77 -4.59 -10.93
C ILE A 105 -4.68 -5.41 -9.63
N ARG A 106 -5.44 -6.51 -9.54
CA ARG A 106 -5.41 -7.45 -8.43
C ARG A 106 -5.00 -8.82 -8.93
N LEU A 107 -4.01 -9.41 -8.26
CA LEU A 107 -3.68 -10.82 -8.44
C LEU A 107 -4.57 -11.65 -7.52
N PHE A 108 -5.30 -12.59 -8.10
CA PHE A 108 -5.99 -13.64 -7.36
C PHE A 108 -5.21 -14.93 -7.57
N SER A 109 -4.57 -15.41 -6.52
CA SER A 109 -3.90 -16.71 -6.52
C SER A 109 -4.86 -17.75 -5.96
N PHE A 110 -5.09 -18.81 -6.72
CA PHE A 110 -5.88 -19.95 -6.31
C PHE A 110 -5.21 -21.22 -6.83
N LEU A 111 -5.53 -22.35 -6.21
CA LEU A 111 -5.11 -23.66 -6.71
C LEU A 111 -6.10 -24.10 -7.78
N LEU A 112 -5.57 -24.54 -8.92
CA LEU A 112 -6.34 -25.20 -9.97
C LEU A 112 -5.91 -26.66 -10.01
N ASP A 113 -6.88 -27.57 -10.16
CA ASP A 113 -6.58 -28.97 -10.42
C ASP A 113 -5.70 -29.08 -11.68
N LYS A 114 -4.58 -29.81 -11.56
CA LYS A 114 -3.66 -30.00 -12.69
C LYS A 114 -4.35 -30.76 -13.82
N ASP A 115 -5.35 -31.58 -13.53
CA ASP A 115 -6.15 -32.31 -14.52
C ASP A 115 -7.06 -31.39 -15.34
N ALA A 116 -7.32 -30.15 -14.88
CA ALA A 116 -8.08 -29.16 -15.64
C ALA A 116 -7.30 -28.55 -16.81
N CYS A 117 -5.97 -28.77 -16.88
CA CYS A 117 -5.11 -28.28 -17.94
C CYS A 117 -4.36 -29.43 -18.62
N ARG A 118 -4.47 -29.55 -19.95
CA ARG A 118 -3.63 -30.47 -20.71
C ARG A 118 -2.22 -29.88 -20.87
N LEU A 119 -1.20 -30.57 -20.36
CA LEU A 119 0.20 -30.16 -20.52
C LEU A 119 0.80 -30.68 -21.83
N GLU A 120 1.42 -29.79 -22.59
CA GLU A 120 2.10 -30.08 -23.84
C GLU A 120 3.39 -29.25 -23.95
N ILE A 121 4.40 -29.79 -24.64
CA ILE A 121 5.64 -29.09 -24.98
C ILE A 121 5.59 -28.78 -26.48
N ASP A 122 5.69 -27.51 -26.84
CA ASP A 122 5.88 -27.09 -28.24
C ASP A 122 7.38 -27.00 -28.54
N LEU A 123 7.83 -27.81 -29.49
CA LEU A 123 9.21 -27.78 -30.01
C LEU A 123 9.14 -27.69 -31.53
N ALA A 124 9.63 -26.57 -32.07
CA ALA A 124 9.64 -26.30 -33.52
C ALA A 124 8.25 -26.48 -34.19
N GLY A 125 7.17 -26.10 -33.50
CA GLY A 125 5.80 -26.21 -34.02
C GLY A 125 5.21 -27.63 -33.91
N GLN A 126 5.92 -28.57 -33.29
CA GLN A 126 5.41 -29.89 -32.96
C GLN A 126 5.06 -29.96 -31.47
N ARG A 127 3.82 -30.38 -31.18
CA ARG A 127 3.31 -30.52 -29.81
C ARG A 127 3.49 -31.94 -29.31
N HIS A 128 4.13 -32.06 -28.16
CA HIS A 128 4.43 -33.33 -27.50
C HIS A 128 3.68 -33.40 -26.17
N PRO A 129 2.93 -34.48 -25.88
CA PRO A 129 2.26 -34.62 -24.60
C PRO A 129 3.28 -34.68 -23.46
N CYS A 130 3.00 -34.00 -22.35
CA CYS A 130 3.84 -34.01 -21.16
C CYS A 130 3.00 -34.43 -19.95
N ALA A 131 3.33 -35.59 -19.36
CA ALA A 131 2.71 -36.00 -18.11
C ALA A 131 3.42 -35.35 -16.94
N LEU A 132 2.67 -34.78 -16.00
CA LEU A 132 3.24 -34.37 -14.72
C LEU A 132 3.58 -35.61 -13.91
N PRO A 133 4.70 -35.60 -13.15
CA PRO A 133 4.97 -36.68 -12.21
C PRO A 133 3.86 -36.72 -11.17
N HIS A 134 3.41 -37.93 -10.84
CA HIS A 134 2.54 -38.13 -9.69
C HIS A 134 3.30 -37.64 -8.46
N THR A 135 2.74 -36.65 -7.78
CA THR A 135 3.31 -36.11 -6.55
C THR A 135 2.44 -36.60 -5.42
N ASP A 136 3.03 -37.34 -4.49
CA ASP A 136 2.33 -37.73 -3.26
C ASP A 136 1.85 -36.47 -2.54
N ARG A 137 0.69 -36.57 -1.88
CA ARG A 137 0.17 -35.47 -1.09
C ARG A 137 1.19 -35.13 -0.01
N LEU A 138 1.60 -33.86 0.08
CA LEU A 138 2.46 -33.38 1.15
C LEU A 138 1.82 -33.73 2.51
N ASP A 139 2.52 -34.55 3.30
CA ASP A 139 2.18 -34.77 4.70
C ASP A 139 2.96 -33.76 5.56
N PRO A 140 2.30 -32.75 6.15
CA PRO A 140 2.97 -31.78 7.00
C PRO A 140 3.62 -32.41 8.23
N ALA A 141 3.12 -33.58 8.69
CA ALA A 141 3.67 -34.29 9.83
C ALA A 141 4.97 -35.02 9.50
N ALA A 142 5.23 -35.29 8.22
CA ALA A 142 6.47 -35.90 7.74
C ALA A 142 7.58 -34.85 7.47
N LEU A 143 7.30 -33.56 7.65
CA LEU A 143 8.31 -32.51 7.49
C LEU A 143 9.37 -32.60 8.61
N PRO A 144 10.66 -32.39 8.29
CA PRO A 144 11.70 -32.32 9.30
C PRO A 144 11.43 -31.17 10.26
N ALA A 145 11.77 -31.37 11.54
CA ALA A 145 11.64 -30.31 12.54
C ALA A 145 12.46 -29.08 12.10
N PRO A 146 11.93 -27.85 12.23
CA PRO A 146 12.66 -26.65 11.89
C PRO A 146 13.97 -26.61 12.67
N HIS A 147 15.08 -26.33 11.99
CA HIS A 147 16.34 -26.09 12.67
C HIS A 147 16.21 -24.88 13.60
N SER A 148 16.63 -25.04 14.85
CA SER A 148 16.70 -23.93 15.79
C SER A 148 17.68 -22.89 15.27
N LEU A 149 17.18 -21.69 14.93
CA LEU A 149 18.04 -20.55 14.66
C LEU A 149 18.84 -20.24 15.94
N PRO A 150 20.14 -19.94 15.85
CA PRO A 150 20.89 -19.47 17.00
C PRO A 150 20.21 -18.20 17.54
N ALA A 151 20.02 -18.13 18.86
CA ALA A 151 19.53 -16.92 19.49
C ALA A 151 20.43 -15.75 19.07
N PRO A 152 19.87 -14.58 18.71
CA PRO A 152 20.69 -13.40 18.47
C PRO A 152 21.52 -13.16 19.71
N ALA A 153 22.84 -13.40 19.61
CA ALA A 153 23.76 -13.01 20.67
C ALA A 153 23.63 -11.49 20.79
N ALA A 154 23.29 -11.00 21.98
CA ALA A 154 23.37 -9.59 22.28
C ALA A 154 24.85 -9.18 22.12
N ALA A 155 25.24 -8.75 20.92
CA ALA A 155 26.52 -8.10 20.73
C ALA A 155 26.48 -6.85 21.61
N PRO A 156 27.44 -6.63 22.52
CA PRO A 156 27.52 -5.37 23.24
C PRO A 156 27.55 -4.26 22.19
N MET A 157 26.60 -3.31 22.28
CA MET A 157 26.60 -2.16 21.39
C MET A 157 27.97 -1.49 21.53
N PRO A 158 28.77 -1.34 20.45
CA PRO A 158 30.01 -0.61 20.55
C PRO A 158 29.65 0.80 21.03
N ALA A 159 30.32 1.26 22.09
CA ALA A 159 30.24 2.63 22.56
C ALA A 159 30.88 3.53 21.50
N TRP A 160 30.18 3.78 20.39
CA TRP A 160 30.52 4.92 19.56
C TRP A 160 30.28 6.15 20.43
N ARG A 161 31.36 6.84 20.76
CA ARG A 161 31.33 8.20 21.26
C ARG A 161 31.31 9.08 20.02
N TRP A 162 30.26 9.87 19.83
CA TRP A 162 30.35 11.05 18.97
C TRP A 162 31.33 12.05 19.61
#